data_AF-A0A9W7Z9X4-F1
#
_entry.id   AF-A0A9W7Z9X4-F1
#
_cell.length_a   1.000
_cell.length_b   1.000
_cell.length_c   1.000
_cell.angle_alpha   90.00
_cell.angle_beta   90.00
_cell.angle_gamma   90.00
#
_symmetry.space_group_name_H-M   'P 1'
#
loop_
_entity.id
_entity.type
_entity.pdbx_description
1 polymer ?
#
loop_
_entity_poly.entity_id
_entity_poly.type
_entity_poly.pdbx_seq_one_letter_code
_entity_poly.pdbx_strand_id
1 'polypeptide(L)'
;MPATAKNDYTSQLQGKVVVVTGAASGFGKLLSERLVELNAKVLMVDINPSVQQVSEALNKEKESSTHWVACDVCKPEAIREYFDEAIKHFGQFDIVANNAGIINKRSLFDQTDHHELELLIRLNLFAPMEATRIAVQYFKETNRQGVVVNTASVGGLMPVSFMETYGTTKAGLIFFTASCKDLAPQVRVNAVAPYFADTPLVENSPLLNSFPLLLKSGLVTPEKVVGAMLKAMCDKTMAGDTLMVTVGKKERRITMYDDLTVQLSSYITSGLIKGCLSSLGRFLSGLMSRAVRFLRKTPATN
;
A
#
# COMPACT_ATOMS: atom_id res chain seq x y z
N MET A 1 27.97 -8.83 -18.62
CA MET A 1 26.69 -8.41 -18.01
C MET A 1 26.96 -7.15 -17.19
N PRO A 2 26.30 -6.01 -17.44
CA PRO A 2 26.62 -4.80 -16.71
C PRO A 2 26.15 -4.92 -15.26
N ALA A 3 27.02 -4.49 -14.34
CA ALA A 3 26.78 -4.43 -12.92
C ALA A 3 25.48 -3.66 -12.60
N THR A 4 24.67 -4.18 -11.69
CA THR A 4 23.50 -3.50 -11.15
C THR A 4 23.92 -2.13 -10.62
N ALA A 5 23.43 -1.05 -11.24
CA ALA A 5 23.65 0.31 -10.76
C ALA A 5 23.28 0.37 -9.27
N LYS A 6 24.21 0.79 -8.41
CA LYS A 6 23.87 1.18 -7.04
C LYS A 6 22.77 2.23 -7.14
N ASN A 7 21.64 2.02 -6.48
CA ASN A 7 20.52 2.97 -6.49
C ASN A 7 21.02 4.31 -5.94
N ASP A 8 21.26 5.27 -6.82
CA ASP A 8 21.59 6.64 -6.44
C ASP A 8 20.29 7.38 -6.09
N TYR A 9 19.86 7.22 -4.84
CA TYR A 9 18.67 7.92 -4.33
C TYR A 9 18.93 9.41 -4.13
N THR A 10 20.18 9.83 -3.93
CA THR A 10 20.53 11.24 -3.70
C THR A 10 20.12 12.08 -4.89
N SER A 11 20.53 11.71 -6.11
CA SER A 11 20.17 12.48 -7.32
C SER A 11 18.67 12.50 -7.61
N GLN A 12 17.92 11.49 -7.14
CA GLN A 12 16.47 11.39 -7.38
C GLN A 12 15.62 12.17 -6.37
N LEU A 13 16.12 12.34 -5.14
CA LEU A 13 15.39 12.94 -4.03
C LEU A 13 15.92 14.31 -3.60
N GLN A 14 17.11 14.71 -4.05
CA GLN A 14 17.65 16.04 -3.75
C GLN A 14 16.67 17.14 -4.17
N GLY A 15 16.35 18.03 -3.22
CA GLY A 15 15.42 19.14 -3.41
C GLY A 15 13.94 18.74 -3.53
N LYS A 16 13.60 17.45 -3.50
CA LYS A 16 12.20 17.00 -3.48
C LYS A 16 11.58 17.29 -2.13
N VAL A 17 10.31 17.69 -2.14
CA VAL A 17 9.54 17.91 -0.92
C VAL A 17 8.69 16.67 -0.65
N VAL A 18 8.90 16.05 0.52
CA VAL A 18 8.24 14.81 0.93
C VAL A 18 7.37 15.08 2.15
N VAL A 19 6.10 14.75 2.08
CA VAL A 19 5.19 14.75 3.24
C VAL A 19 5.25 13.38 3.89
N VAL A 20 5.54 13.30 5.20
CA VAL A 20 5.63 12.05 5.95
C VAL A 20 4.70 12.10 7.15
N THR A 21 3.73 11.19 7.23
CA THR A 21 2.84 11.06 8.39
C THR A 21 3.38 10.04 9.40
N GLY A 22 3.09 10.23 10.69
CA GLY A 22 3.67 9.40 11.75
C GLY A 22 5.16 9.66 11.92
N ALA A 23 5.60 10.91 11.70
CA ALA A 23 7.00 11.30 11.60
C ALA A 23 7.71 11.51 12.95
N ALA A 24 6.98 11.45 14.07
CA ALA A 24 7.58 11.62 15.41
C ALA A 24 8.35 10.38 15.89
N SER A 25 8.09 9.19 15.33
CA SER A 25 8.70 7.94 15.78
C SER A 25 8.78 6.86 14.69
N GLY A 26 9.40 5.72 15.03
CA GLY A 26 9.45 4.53 14.19
C GLY A 26 9.96 4.79 12.77
N PHE A 27 9.30 4.18 11.78
CA PHE A 27 9.69 4.33 10.38
C PHE A 27 9.55 5.75 9.85
N GLY A 28 8.57 6.53 10.32
CA GLY A 28 8.35 7.88 9.83
C GLY A 28 9.49 8.82 10.22
N LYS A 29 9.95 8.74 11.48
CA LYS A 29 11.14 9.46 11.96
C LYS A 29 12.38 9.04 11.17
N LEU A 30 12.64 7.73 11.07
CA LEU A 30 13.82 7.22 10.36
C LEU A 30 13.81 7.55 8.86
N LEU A 31 12.64 7.51 8.22
CA LEU A 31 12.47 7.95 6.84
C LEU A 31 12.78 9.44 6.69
N SER A 32 12.30 10.27 7.63
CA SER A 32 12.56 11.72 7.63
C SER A 32 14.05 12.04 7.79
N GLU A 33 14.73 11.39 8.74
CA GLU A 33 16.19 11.46 8.92
C GLU A 33 16.91 11.11 7.61
N ARG A 34 16.54 9.97 7.00
CA ARG A 34 17.18 9.48 5.78
C ARG A 34 16.91 10.39 4.57
N LEU A 35 15.72 10.98 4.46
CA LEU A 35 15.39 11.93 3.40
C LEU A 35 16.19 13.23 3.52
N VAL A 36 16.37 13.73 4.76
CA VAL A 36 17.22 14.90 5.03
C VAL A 36 18.67 14.61 4.68
N GLU A 37 19.21 13.44 5.02
CA GLU A 37 20.54 12.98 4.60
C GLU A 37 20.71 13.02 3.07
N LEU A 38 19.67 12.63 2.33
CA LEU A 38 19.60 12.64 0.86
C LEU A 38 19.31 14.02 0.26
N ASN A 39 19.30 15.08 1.08
CA ASN A 39 19.04 16.47 0.68
C ASN A 39 17.62 16.74 0.17
N ALA A 40 16.65 15.92 0.56
CA ALA A 40 15.24 16.22 0.38
C ALA A 40 14.77 17.24 1.44
N LYS A 41 13.61 17.84 1.21
CA LYS A 41 12.86 18.63 2.19
C LYS A 41 11.72 17.79 2.73
N VAL A 42 11.43 17.88 4.02
CA VAL A 42 10.41 17.02 4.65
C VAL A 42 9.38 17.84 5.42
N LEU A 43 8.11 17.69 5.08
CA LEU A 43 7.02 18.06 5.98
C LEU A 43 6.72 16.87 6.89
N MET A 44 7.03 17.02 8.18
CA MET A 44 6.85 16.01 9.21
C MET A 44 5.49 16.20 9.89
N VAL A 45 4.60 15.23 9.71
CA VAL A 45 3.22 15.28 10.24
C VAL A 45 3.05 14.19 11.29
N ASP A 46 2.59 14.56 12.48
CA ASP A 46 2.27 13.59 13.53
C ASP A 46 1.22 14.15 14.48
N ILE A 47 0.45 13.30 15.15
CA ILE A 47 -0.44 13.73 16.23
C ILE A 47 0.36 14.02 17.51
N ASN A 48 1.50 13.37 17.67
CA ASN A 48 2.38 13.59 18.81
C ASN A 48 3.13 14.92 18.64
N PRO A 49 2.99 15.88 19.56
CA PRO A 49 3.70 17.16 19.48
C PRO A 49 5.23 17.00 19.51
N SER A 50 5.75 15.83 19.90
CA SER A 50 7.18 15.55 19.85
C SER A 50 7.81 15.67 18.45
N VAL A 51 6.98 15.66 17.39
CA VAL A 51 7.42 15.90 16.00
C VAL A 51 8.14 17.24 15.84
N GLN A 52 7.79 18.25 16.64
CA GLN A 52 8.48 19.54 16.67
C GLN A 52 9.95 19.37 17.02
N GLN A 53 10.26 18.69 18.13
CA GLN A 53 11.64 18.51 18.59
C GLN A 53 12.44 17.67 17.59
N VAL A 54 11.82 16.68 16.94
CA VAL A 54 12.49 15.89 15.88
C VAL A 54 12.84 16.79 14.69
N SER A 55 11.91 17.61 14.22
CA SER A 55 12.15 18.57 13.12
C SER A 55 13.24 19.60 13.47
N GLU A 56 13.19 20.16 14.68
CA GLU A 56 14.20 21.11 15.15
C GLU A 56 15.60 20.49 15.25
N ALA A 57 15.70 19.22 15.68
CA ALA A 57 16.97 18.50 15.70
C ALA A 57 17.54 18.31 14.28
N LEU A 58 16.71 17.88 13.32
CA LEU A 58 17.13 17.73 11.91
C LEU A 58 17.54 19.07 11.27
N ASN A 59 16.85 20.15 11.62
CA ASN A 59 17.19 21.49 11.12
C ASN A 59 18.51 22.05 11.68
N LYS A 60 18.98 21.57 12.85
CA LYS A 60 20.33 21.90 13.35
C LYS A 60 21.42 21.22 12.52
N GLU A 61 21.15 20.04 11.99
CA GLU A 61 22.09 19.30 11.14
C GLU A 61 22.09 19.80 9.70
N LYS A 62 20.90 20.11 9.16
CA LYS A 62 20.71 20.70 7.83
C LYS A 62 19.63 21.77 7.87
N GLU A 63 20.04 23.02 7.76
CA GLU A 63 19.16 24.18 7.86
C GLU A 63 17.99 24.13 6.86
N SER A 64 16.80 24.47 7.36
CA SER A 64 15.53 24.50 6.61
C SER A 64 15.26 23.21 5.83
N SER A 65 15.70 22.06 6.34
CA SER A 65 15.45 20.75 5.72
C SER A 65 14.07 20.21 6.06
N THR A 66 13.48 20.64 7.17
CA THR A 66 12.19 20.15 7.63
C THR A 66 11.26 21.27 8.12
N HIS A 67 9.96 21.02 8.01
CA HIS A 67 8.89 21.74 8.70
C HIS A 67 7.97 20.71 9.36
N TRP A 68 7.23 21.09 10.40
CA TRP A 68 6.42 20.14 11.16
C TRP A 68 4.98 20.63 11.33
N VAL A 69 4.05 19.69 11.43
CA VAL A 69 2.64 19.94 11.72
C VAL A 69 2.14 18.91 12.73
N ALA A 70 1.61 19.39 13.85
CA ALA A 70 0.87 18.56 14.79
C ALA A 70 -0.56 18.34 14.27
N CYS A 71 -0.88 17.14 13.80
CA CYS A 71 -2.13 16.84 13.09
C CYS A 71 -2.64 15.43 13.40
N ASP A 72 -3.92 15.35 13.76
CA ASP A 72 -4.66 14.08 13.79
C ASP A 72 -5.20 13.76 12.38
N VAL A 73 -4.55 12.82 11.70
CA VAL A 73 -4.94 12.42 10.33
C VAL A 73 -6.27 11.65 10.27
N CYS A 74 -6.91 11.35 11.40
CA CYS A 74 -8.27 10.79 11.40
C CYS A 74 -9.33 11.85 11.04
N LYS A 75 -8.96 13.14 11.06
CA LYS A 75 -9.82 14.28 10.73
C LYS A 75 -9.63 14.70 9.27
N PRO A 76 -10.61 14.51 8.38
CA PRO A 76 -10.46 14.79 6.94
C PRO A 76 -10.01 16.23 6.64
N GLU A 77 -10.52 17.21 7.38
CA GLU A 77 -10.16 18.62 7.27
C GLU A 77 -8.67 18.87 7.57
N ALA A 78 -8.14 18.22 8.61
CA ALA A 78 -6.75 18.34 9.02
C ALA A 78 -5.79 17.75 7.98
N ILE A 79 -6.25 16.77 7.18
CA ILE A 79 -5.45 16.21 6.09
C ILE A 79 -5.14 17.27 5.03
N ARG A 80 -6.14 18.08 4.65
CA ARG A 80 -5.92 19.17 3.67
C ARG A 80 -5.00 20.23 4.23
N GLU A 81 -5.17 20.61 5.49
CA GLU A 81 -4.40 21.67 6.14
C GLU A 81 -2.89 21.38 6.13
N TYR A 82 -2.44 20.15 6.39
CA TYR A 82 -1.00 19.87 6.34
C TYR A 82 -0.44 19.94 4.90
N PHE A 83 -1.22 19.61 3.86
CA PHE A 83 -0.77 19.80 2.47
C PHE A 83 -0.63 21.28 2.14
N ASP A 84 -1.56 22.10 2.62
CA ASP A 84 -1.49 23.55 2.45
C ASP A 84 -0.26 24.13 3.17
N GLU A 85 0.11 23.61 4.35
CA GLU A 85 1.36 23.99 5.03
C GLU A 85 2.62 23.54 4.25
N ALA A 86 2.64 22.36 3.60
CA ALA A 86 3.73 22.00 2.70
C ALA A 86 3.87 22.99 1.54
N ILE A 87 2.75 23.36 0.91
CA ILE A 87 2.75 24.31 -0.21
C ILE A 87 3.17 25.70 0.26
N LYS A 88 2.66 26.16 1.41
CA LYS A 88 2.99 27.47 1.98
C LYS A 88 4.46 27.57 2.37
N HIS A 89 5.04 26.52 2.97
CA HIS A 89 6.40 26.53 3.47
C HIS A 89 7.45 26.23 2.38
N PHE A 90 7.19 25.24 1.52
CA PHE A 90 8.15 24.77 0.52
C PHE A 90 7.77 25.13 -0.93
N GLY A 91 6.60 25.72 -1.16
CA GLY A 91 6.07 26.05 -2.49
C GLY A 91 5.39 24.88 -3.20
N GLN A 92 5.63 23.64 -2.77
CA GLN A 92 5.14 22.42 -3.42
C GLN A 92 5.24 21.20 -2.49
N PHE A 93 4.67 20.07 -2.92
CA PHE A 93 5.13 18.74 -2.53
C PHE A 93 5.31 17.86 -3.77
N ASP A 94 6.17 16.85 -3.68
CA ASP A 94 6.48 15.92 -4.77
C ASP A 94 6.13 14.47 -4.41
N ILE A 95 6.22 14.12 -3.12
CA ILE A 95 6.04 12.75 -2.63
C ILE A 95 5.22 12.77 -1.34
N VAL A 96 4.32 11.80 -1.18
CA VAL A 96 3.54 11.58 0.05
C VAL A 96 3.83 10.18 0.59
N ALA A 97 4.31 10.09 1.82
CA ALA A 97 4.51 8.86 2.57
C ALA A 97 3.43 8.75 3.65
N ASN A 98 2.36 8.00 3.34
CA ASN A 98 1.31 7.69 4.29
C ASN A 98 1.78 6.57 5.22
N ASN A 99 2.40 6.96 6.33
CA ASN A 99 3.05 6.04 7.26
C ASN A 99 2.37 5.96 8.64
N ALA A 100 1.62 6.98 9.06
CA ALA A 100 0.87 6.93 10.32
C ALA A 100 -0.03 5.68 10.38
N GLY A 101 -0.04 5.02 11.53
CA GLY A 101 -0.81 3.80 11.72
C GLY A 101 -0.72 3.25 13.13
N ILE A 102 -1.70 2.43 13.48
CA ILE A 102 -1.77 1.69 14.75
C ILE A 102 -2.04 0.21 14.49
N ILE A 103 -1.84 -0.61 15.52
CA ILE A 103 -2.22 -2.01 15.55
C ILE A 103 -3.35 -2.20 16.57
N ASN A 104 -4.23 -3.18 16.34
CA ASN A 104 -5.28 -3.48 17.31
C ASN A 104 -4.71 -4.09 18.59
N LYS A 105 -5.44 -3.92 19.69
CA LYS A 105 -5.25 -4.70 20.91
C LYS A 105 -5.53 -6.17 20.59
N ARG A 106 -4.77 -7.04 21.25
CA ARG A 106 -5.02 -8.48 21.15
C ARG A 106 -6.33 -8.81 21.87
N SER A 107 -7.35 -9.12 21.11
CA SER A 107 -8.65 -9.58 21.61
C SER A 107 -9.26 -10.54 20.60
N LEU A 108 -10.21 -11.37 21.03
CA LEU A 108 -11.08 -12.03 20.06
C LEU A 108 -11.98 -10.97 19.42
N PHE A 109 -12.45 -11.23 18.19
CA PHE A 109 -13.22 -10.22 17.46
C PHE A 109 -14.50 -9.78 18.20
N ASP A 110 -15.15 -10.70 18.92
CA ASP A 110 -16.33 -10.41 19.76
C ASP A 110 -16.04 -9.51 20.97
N GLN A 111 -14.76 -9.30 21.29
CA GLN A 111 -14.28 -8.45 22.38
C GLN A 111 -13.72 -7.11 21.89
N THR A 112 -13.67 -6.90 20.56
CA THR A 112 -13.15 -5.66 19.98
C THR A 112 -14.13 -4.53 20.23
N ASP A 113 -13.63 -3.45 20.85
CA ASP A 113 -14.42 -2.25 21.09
C ASP A 113 -14.76 -1.52 19.78
N HIS A 114 -15.96 -0.94 19.70
CA HIS A 114 -16.42 -0.23 18.51
C HIS A 114 -15.50 0.96 18.16
N HIS A 115 -15.03 1.72 19.15
CA HIS A 115 -14.15 2.86 18.89
C HIS A 115 -12.78 2.42 18.40
N GLU A 116 -12.28 1.28 18.88
CA GLU A 116 -11.05 0.68 18.35
C GLU A 116 -11.21 0.26 16.88
N LEU A 117 -12.33 -0.38 16.54
CA LEU A 117 -12.67 -0.76 15.16
C LEU A 117 -12.70 0.47 14.25
N GLU A 118 -13.43 1.51 14.65
CA GLU A 118 -13.54 2.75 13.89
C GLU A 118 -12.18 3.44 13.75
N LEU A 119 -11.42 3.56 14.84
CA LEU A 119 -10.11 4.22 14.82
C LEU A 119 -9.13 3.51 13.88
N LEU A 120 -9.09 2.18 13.89
CA LEU A 120 -8.24 1.41 12.96
C LEU A 120 -8.63 1.67 11.51
N ILE A 121 -9.92 1.65 11.18
CA ILE A 121 -10.41 1.92 9.82
C ILE A 121 -10.08 3.35 9.42
N ARG A 122 -10.32 4.32 10.31
CA ARG A 122 -10.06 5.74 10.06
C ARG A 122 -8.58 6.00 9.82
N LEU A 123 -7.71 5.52 10.71
CA LEU A 123 -6.29 5.81 10.67
C LEU A 123 -5.53 4.99 9.62
N ASN A 124 -5.75 3.67 9.56
CA ASN A 124 -4.95 2.80 8.71
C ASN A 124 -5.43 2.70 7.26
N LEU A 125 -6.68 3.08 6.97
CA LEU A 125 -7.28 2.93 5.64
C LEU A 125 -7.87 4.24 5.10
N PHE A 126 -8.78 4.87 5.83
CA PHE A 126 -9.44 6.08 5.32
C PHE A 126 -8.47 7.25 5.17
N ALA A 127 -7.66 7.55 6.19
CA ALA A 127 -6.67 8.63 6.15
C ALA A 127 -5.68 8.54 4.97
N PRO A 128 -5.01 7.39 4.70
CA PRO A 128 -4.16 7.27 3.52
C PRO A 128 -4.91 7.37 2.19
N MET A 129 -6.15 6.89 2.11
CA MET A 129 -6.99 7.04 0.91
C MET A 129 -7.31 8.51 0.64
N GLU A 130 -7.69 9.26 1.68
CA GLU A 130 -8.03 10.67 1.58
C GLU A 130 -6.80 11.53 1.25
N ALA A 131 -5.66 11.26 1.91
CA ALA A 131 -4.39 11.90 1.59
C ALA A 131 -3.97 11.63 0.13
N THR A 132 -4.13 10.39 -0.34
CA THR A 132 -3.87 10.03 -1.75
C THR A 132 -4.79 10.81 -2.69
N ARG A 133 -6.08 10.93 -2.36
CA ARG A 133 -7.06 11.67 -3.16
C ARG A 133 -6.67 13.15 -3.31
N ILE A 134 -6.31 13.80 -2.20
CA ILE A 134 -5.87 15.21 -2.19
C ILE A 134 -4.57 15.39 -2.98
N ALA A 135 -3.59 14.50 -2.78
CA ALA A 135 -2.32 14.54 -3.51
C ALA A 135 -2.54 14.40 -5.04
N VAL A 136 -3.40 13.47 -5.47
CA VAL A 136 -3.72 13.28 -6.88
C VAL A 136 -4.41 14.51 -7.48
N GLN A 137 -5.33 15.15 -6.74
CA GLN A 137 -5.95 16.40 -7.18
C GLN A 137 -4.90 17.49 -7.41
N TYR A 138 -4.03 17.72 -6.42
CA TYR A 138 -2.95 18.71 -6.51
C TYR A 138 -2.02 18.45 -7.72
N PHE A 139 -1.56 17.20 -7.90
CA PHE A 139 -0.65 16.87 -9.02
C PHE A 139 -1.32 17.06 -10.38
N LYS A 140 -2.61 16.76 -10.50
CA LYS A 140 -3.38 16.99 -11.74
C LYS A 140 -3.58 18.47 -12.01
N GLU A 141 -4.03 19.23 -11.02
CA GLU A 141 -4.32 20.67 -11.13
C GLU A 141 -3.06 21.49 -11.45
N THR A 142 -1.91 21.09 -10.89
CA THR A 142 -0.62 21.76 -11.11
C THR A 142 0.17 21.18 -12.30
N ASN A 143 -0.37 20.18 -13.00
CA ASN A 143 0.31 19.44 -14.07
C ASN A 143 1.70 18.93 -13.66
N ARG A 144 1.82 18.42 -12.44
CA ARG A 144 3.06 17.88 -11.87
C ARG A 144 3.02 16.36 -11.84
N GLN A 145 4.20 15.76 -11.86
CA GLN A 145 4.34 14.34 -11.50
C GLN A 145 4.45 14.19 -9.99
N GLY A 146 3.93 13.10 -9.47
CA GLY A 146 3.95 12.83 -8.03
C GLY A 146 4.01 11.35 -7.67
N VAL A 147 4.37 11.07 -6.43
CA VAL A 147 4.46 9.71 -5.90
C VAL A 147 3.78 9.61 -4.55
N VAL A 148 2.99 8.56 -4.35
CA VAL A 148 2.42 8.21 -3.05
C VAL A 148 2.93 6.84 -2.64
N VAL A 149 3.40 6.72 -1.40
CA VAL A 149 3.85 5.47 -0.79
C VAL A 149 3.02 5.21 0.47
N ASN A 150 2.29 4.10 0.46
CA ASN A 150 1.45 3.65 1.57
C ASN A 150 2.18 2.61 2.42
N THR A 151 2.21 2.78 3.74
CA THR A 151 2.70 1.77 4.67
C THR A 151 1.60 0.75 4.97
N ALA A 152 1.64 -0.37 4.24
CA ALA A 152 0.78 -1.52 4.43
C ALA A 152 1.36 -2.50 5.49
N SER A 153 1.12 -3.80 5.35
CA SER A 153 1.70 -4.85 6.19
C SER A 153 1.55 -6.21 5.52
N VAL A 154 2.43 -7.16 5.87
CA VAL A 154 2.21 -8.58 5.52
C VAL A 154 0.90 -9.12 6.12
N GLY A 155 0.41 -8.55 7.23
CA GLY A 155 -0.92 -8.87 7.76
C GLY A 155 -2.09 -8.51 6.83
N GLY A 156 -1.85 -7.73 5.76
CA GLY A 156 -2.80 -7.48 4.69
C GLY A 156 -2.68 -8.43 3.49
N LEU A 157 -1.63 -9.26 3.45
CA LEU A 157 -1.38 -10.26 2.39
C LEU A 157 -1.74 -11.68 2.83
N MET A 158 -1.82 -11.91 4.14
CA MET A 158 -2.21 -13.19 4.71
C MET A 158 -2.99 -12.96 6.02
N PRO A 159 -3.99 -13.81 6.32
CA PRO A 159 -4.68 -13.75 7.59
C PRO A 159 -3.72 -13.99 8.76
N VAL A 160 -3.86 -13.17 9.81
CA VAL A 160 -3.15 -13.36 11.09
C VAL A 160 -4.23 -13.36 12.18
N SER A 161 -4.25 -14.39 13.01
CA SER A 161 -5.23 -14.48 14.11
C SER A 161 -5.08 -13.30 15.08
N PHE A 162 -6.19 -12.83 15.65
CA PHE A 162 -6.24 -11.69 16.59
C PHE A 162 -5.82 -10.36 15.96
N MET A 163 -5.84 -10.26 14.62
CA MET A 163 -5.51 -9.08 13.81
C MET A 163 -6.60 -8.80 12.77
N GLU A 164 -7.85 -9.17 13.06
CA GLU A 164 -8.95 -9.18 12.10
C GLU A 164 -9.15 -7.80 11.47
N THR A 165 -9.31 -6.77 12.32
CA THR A 165 -9.49 -5.39 11.85
C THR A 165 -8.21 -4.84 11.25
N TYR A 166 -7.06 -4.96 11.92
CA TYR A 166 -5.79 -4.45 11.41
C TYR A 166 -5.46 -5.05 10.03
N GLY A 167 -5.51 -6.38 9.92
CA GLY A 167 -5.32 -7.11 8.66
C GLY A 167 -6.30 -6.66 7.58
N THR A 168 -7.57 -6.47 7.91
CA THR A 168 -8.59 -5.93 6.99
C THR A 168 -8.20 -4.54 6.48
N THR A 169 -7.79 -3.63 7.36
CA THR A 169 -7.38 -2.27 6.93
C THR A 169 -6.15 -2.30 6.02
N LYS A 170 -5.15 -3.14 6.33
CA LYS A 170 -3.93 -3.25 5.52
C LYS A 170 -4.16 -3.99 4.20
N ALA A 171 -5.05 -4.98 4.17
CA ALA A 171 -5.50 -5.63 2.94
C ALA A 171 -6.25 -4.65 2.02
N GLY A 172 -7.19 -3.87 2.60
CA GLY A 172 -7.89 -2.80 1.90
C GLY A 172 -6.94 -1.77 1.31
N LEU A 173 -5.90 -1.37 2.07
CA LEU A 173 -4.91 -0.41 1.60
C LEU A 173 -4.05 -0.94 0.46
N ILE A 174 -3.69 -2.23 0.47
CA ILE A 174 -2.98 -2.90 -0.63
C ILE A 174 -3.85 -2.90 -1.88
N PHE A 175 -5.12 -3.29 -1.76
CA PHE A 175 -6.05 -3.34 -2.88
C PHE A 175 -6.33 -1.95 -3.46
N PHE A 176 -6.52 -0.96 -2.59
CA PHE A 176 -6.67 0.45 -2.97
C PHE A 176 -5.44 0.93 -3.75
N THR A 177 -4.23 0.68 -3.22
CA THR A 177 -2.96 1.03 -3.87
C THR A 177 -2.88 0.44 -5.27
N ALA A 178 -3.17 -0.87 -5.41
CA ALA A 178 -3.16 -1.52 -6.72
C ALA A 178 -4.15 -0.85 -7.68
N SER A 179 -5.37 -0.58 -7.22
CA SER A 179 -6.43 0.06 -8.03
C SER A 179 -6.09 1.48 -8.51
N CYS A 180 -5.06 2.12 -7.94
CA CYS A 180 -4.56 3.42 -8.39
C CYS A 180 -3.52 3.34 -9.53
N LYS A 181 -3.24 2.15 -10.10
CA LYS A 181 -2.25 1.95 -11.17
C LYS A 181 -2.45 2.87 -12.38
N ASP A 182 -3.70 3.11 -12.78
CA ASP A 182 -4.05 3.90 -13.98
C ASP A 182 -3.78 5.41 -13.83
N LEU A 183 -3.35 5.87 -12.65
CA LEU A 183 -2.87 7.24 -12.45
C LEU A 183 -1.46 7.47 -13.03
N ALA A 184 -0.71 6.39 -13.28
CA ALA A 184 0.60 6.47 -13.90
C ALA A 184 0.51 6.83 -15.40
N PRO A 185 1.50 7.52 -15.98
CA PRO A 185 2.78 7.90 -15.36
C PRO A 185 2.72 9.20 -14.55
N GLN A 186 1.60 9.94 -14.54
CA GLN A 186 1.52 11.23 -13.87
C GLN A 186 1.66 11.08 -12.36
N VAL A 187 0.88 10.19 -11.74
CA VAL A 187 0.99 9.88 -10.30
C VAL A 187 1.19 8.39 -10.12
N ARG A 188 2.25 8.01 -9.40
CA ARG A 188 2.50 6.61 -9.03
C ARG A 188 2.10 6.39 -7.58
N VAL A 189 1.23 5.42 -7.34
CA VAL A 189 0.80 5.03 -5.99
C VAL A 189 1.29 3.61 -5.74
N ASN A 190 2.09 3.42 -4.69
CA ASN A 190 2.70 2.13 -4.34
C ASN A 190 2.60 1.88 -2.84
N ALA A 191 2.81 0.63 -2.43
CA ALA A 191 2.80 0.24 -1.03
C ALA A 191 4.09 -0.49 -0.62
N VAL A 192 4.41 -0.38 0.67
CA VAL A 192 5.40 -1.21 1.34
C VAL A 192 4.67 -2.03 2.38
N ALA A 193 4.88 -3.34 2.41
CA ALA A 193 4.26 -4.27 3.33
C ALA A 193 5.34 -4.93 4.21
N PRO A 194 5.68 -4.32 5.37
CA PRO A 194 6.63 -4.89 6.31
C PRO A 194 6.08 -6.15 6.99
N TYR A 195 6.99 -7.08 7.24
CA TYR A 195 6.84 -8.10 8.28
C TYR A 195 7.05 -7.47 9.67
N PHE A 196 6.97 -8.28 10.74
CA PHE A 196 7.29 -7.80 12.08
C PHE A 196 8.64 -7.11 12.11
N ALA A 197 8.63 -5.88 12.62
CA ALA A 197 9.76 -4.99 12.57
C ALA A 197 9.96 -4.31 13.92
N ASP A 198 11.22 -4.04 14.22
CA ASP A 198 11.63 -3.53 15.52
C ASP A 198 11.30 -2.04 15.66
N THR A 199 10.09 -1.75 16.15
CA THR A 199 9.57 -0.39 16.29
C THR A 199 8.78 -0.27 17.58
N PRO A 200 8.58 0.96 18.11
CA PRO A 200 7.76 1.17 19.30
C PRO A 200 6.33 0.59 19.21
N LEU A 201 5.78 0.49 18.00
CA LEU A 201 4.48 -0.12 17.72
C LEU A 201 4.45 -1.62 18.05
N VAL A 202 5.59 -2.30 17.94
CA VAL A 202 5.75 -3.73 18.21
C VAL A 202 6.29 -3.96 19.63
N GLU A 203 7.24 -3.15 20.11
CA GLU A 203 7.82 -3.25 21.47
C GLU A 203 6.79 -3.09 22.58
N ASN A 204 5.84 -2.16 22.44
CA ASN A 204 4.80 -1.92 23.46
C ASN A 204 3.60 -2.84 23.31
N SER A 205 3.64 -3.79 22.38
CA SER A 205 2.52 -4.69 22.12
C SER A 205 2.73 -6.06 22.76
N PRO A 206 1.75 -6.62 23.50
CA PRO A 206 1.78 -8.00 24.00
C PRO A 206 1.94 -9.07 22.89
N LEU A 207 1.91 -8.66 21.62
CA LEU A 207 2.04 -9.49 20.43
C LEU A 207 3.39 -10.21 20.32
N LEU A 208 4.51 -9.57 20.68
CA LEU A 208 5.84 -10.18 20.58
C LEU A 208 5.92 -11.49 21.38
N ASN A 209 5.44 -11.47 22.63
CA ASN A 209 5.43 -12.64 23.53
C ASN A 209 4.53 -13.79 23.04
N SER A 210 3.67 -13.51 22.06
CA SER A 210 2.57 -14.37 21.64
C SER A 210 2.84 -15.11 20.32
N PHE A 211 3.87 -14.71 19.58
CA PHE A 211 4.29 -15.36 18.34
C PHE A 211 5.76 -15.81 18.39
N PRO A 212 6.13 -16.72 19.32
CA PRO A 212 7.52 -17.15 19.49
C PRO A 212 8.12 -17.79 18.24
N LEU A 213 7.30 -18.39 17.37
CA LEU A 213 7.74 -18.93 16.08
C LEU A 213 8.06 -17.84 15.04
N LEU A 214 7.34 -16.72 15.05
CA LEU A 214 7.61 -15.57 14.18
C LEU A 214 8.84 -14.79 14.65
N LEU A 215 9.05 -14.70 15.97
CA LEU A 215 10.28 -14.19 16.56
C LEU A 215 11.51 -15.05 16.22
N LYS A 216 11.36 -16.38 16.16
CA LYS A 216 12.42 -17.31 15.74
C LYS A 216 12.90 -17.07 14.31
N SER A 217 12.07 -16.51 13.44
CA SER A 217 12.46 -16.10 12.08
C SER A 217 13.17 -14.74 12.00
N GLY A 218 13.26 -14.00 13.11
CA GLY A 218 13.88 -12.67 13.21
C GLY A 218 12.92 -11.52 12.96
N LEU A 219 13.32 -10.31 13.34
CA LEU A 219 12.63 -9.06 13.03
C LEU A 219 13.25 -8.39 11.80
N VAL A 220 12.43 -7.69 11.04
CA VAL A 220 12.89 -6.80 9.97
C VAL A 220 13.41 -5.52 10.63
N THR A 221 14.61 -5.08 10.26
CA THR A 221 15.14 -3.83 10.79
C THR A 221 14.41 -2.63 10.17
N PRO A 222 14.19 -1.54 10.93
CA PRO A 222 13.59 -0.31 10.40
C PRO A 222 14.28 0.24 9.15
N GLU A 223 15.61 0.15 9.07
CA GLU A 223 16.39 0.64 7.93
C GLU A 223 16.04 -0.11 6.65
N LYS A 224 15.72 -1.40 6.75
CA LYS A 224 15.30 -2.20 5.60
C LYS A 224 13.92 -1.78 5.11
N VAL A 225 13.00 -1.48 6.03
CA VAL A 225 11.67 -0.97 5.68
C VAL A 225 11.79 0.41 5.02
N VAL A 226 12.58 1.31 5.59
CA VAL A 226 12.85 2.64 5.02
C VAL A 226 13.55 2.52 3.65
N GLY A 227 14.48 1.59 3.49
CA GLY A 227 15.10 1.28 2.20
C GLY A 227 14.08 0.87 1.13
N ALA A 228 13.07 0.09 1.50
CA ALA A 228 11.97 -0.28 0.61
C ALA A 228 11.04 0.91 0.32
N MET A 229 10.80 1.81 1.28
CA MET A 229 10.05 3.06 1.05
C MET A 229 10.77 3.94 0.04
N LEU A 230 12.08 4.16 0.20
CA LEU A 230 12.90 4.91 -0.78
C LEU A 230 12.87 4.27 -2.17
N LYS A 231 12.91 2.93 -2.24
CA LYS A 231 12.77 2.21 -3.50
C LYS A 231 11.40 2.47 -4.14
N ALA A 232 10.30 2.38 -3.37
CA ALA A 232 8.95 2.64 -3.88
C ALA A 232 8.77 4.10 -4.36
N MET A 233 9.45 5.05 -3.71
CA MET A 233 9.50 6.45 -4.13
C MET A 233 10.22 6.62 -5.47
N CYS A 234 11.36 5.96 -5.65
CA CYS A 234 12.30 6.24 -6.74
C CYS A 234 12.14 5.33 -7.97
N ASP A 235 11.73 4.08 -7.80
CA ASP A 235 11.61 3.11 -8.90
C ASP A 235 10.46 3.51 -9.84
N LYS A 236 10.82 4.13 -10.97
CA LYS A 236 9.87 4.61 -11.99
C LYS A 236 9.07 3.47 -12.65
N THR A 237 9.51 2.23 -12.51
CA THR A 237 8.77 1.08 -13.03
C THR A 237 7.62 0.66 -12.13
N MET A 238 7.52 1.20 -10.90
CA MET A 238 6.48 0.85 -9.94
C MET A 238 5.24 1.74 -10.04
N ALA A 239 4.08 1.12 -10.27
CA ALA A 239 2.76 1.73 -10.25
C ALA A 239 1.70 0.70 -9.85
N GLY A 240 1.05 0.93 -8.70
CA GLY A 240 0.11 -0.01 -8.10
C GLY A 240 0.78 -1.25 -7.49
N ASP A 241 2.09 -1.17 -7.22
CA ASP A 241 2.87 -2.30 -6.71
C ASP A 241 2.97 -2.28 -5.19
N THR A 242 3.11 -3.48 -4.60
CA THR A 242 3.43 -3.65 -3.17
C THR A 242 4.79 -4.31 -2.99
N LEU A 243 5.69 -3.71 -2.22
CA LEU A 243 6.96 -4.32 -1.81
C LEU A 243 6.79 -5.03 -0.47
N MET A 244 6.78 -6.35 -0.49
CA MET A 244 6.80 -7.17 0.71
C MET A 244 8.21 -7.23 1.29
N VAL A 245 8.38 -6.74 2.52
CA VAL A 245 9.69 -6.66 3.21
C VAL A 245 9.71 -7.71 4.31
N THR A 246 10.56 -8.73 4.14
CA THR A 246 10.73 -9.85 5.10
C THR A 246 12.17 -9.89 5.61
N VAL A 247 12.47 -10.80 6.54
CA VAL A 247 13.82 -10.95 7.12
C VAL A 247 14.84 -11.43 6.05
N GLY A 248 14.39 -12.19 5.04
CA GLY A 248 15.23 -12.70 3.96
C GLY A 248 15.85 -11.62 3.06
N LYS A 249 16.93 -11.95 2.34
CA LYS A 249 17.84 -10.95 1.72
C LYS A 249 17.23 -9.95 0.72
N LYS A 250 16.08 -10.23 0.08
CA LYS A 250 15.46 -9.33 -0.91
C LYS A 250 13.98 -9.11 -0.63
N GLU A 251 13.51 -7.89 -0.85
CA GLU A 251 12.08 -7.59 -0.89
C GLU A 251 11.43 -8.30 -2.09
N ARG A 252 10.19 -8.74 -1.92
CA ARG A 252 9.40 -9.33 -3.01
C ARG A 252 8.39 -8.30 -3.52
N ARG A 253 8.48 -7.96 -4.80
CA ARG A 253 7.47 -7.13 -5.47
C ARG A 253 6.23 -7.98 -5.76
N ILE A 254 5.07 -7.45 -5.41
CA ILE A 254 3.76 -8.04 -5.64
C ILE A 254 2.98 -7.08 -6.52
N THR A 255 2.58 -7.56 -7.71
CA THR A 255 1.77 -6.83 -8.69
C THR A 255 0.41 -7.53 -8.79
N MET A 256 -0.67 -6.92 -8.29
CA MET A 256 -1.98 -7.60 -8.29
C MET A 256 -2.56 -7.83 -9.69
N TYR A 257 -2.29 -6.93 -10.65
CA TYR A 257 -2.83 -7.04 -12.01
C TYR A 257 -2.27 -8.19 -12.83
N ASP A 258 -1.04 -8.64 -12.53
CA ASP A 258 -0.43 -9.75 -13.25
C ASP A 258 -1.17 -11.07 -12.94
N ASP A 259 -1.75 -11.18 -11.74
CA ASP A 259 -2.58 -12.33 -11.33
C ASP A 259 -4.02 -12.19 -11.88
N LEU A 260 -4.60 -10.99 -11.83
CA LEU A 260 -5.97 -10.73 -12.30
C LEU A 260 -6.14 -10.89 -13.82
N THR A 261 -5.13 -10.56 -14.63
CA THR A 261 -5.20 -10.77 -16.09
C THR A 261 -5.18 -12.27 -16.44
N VAL A 262 -4.39 -13.06 -15.70
CA VAL A 262 -4.37 -14.53 -15.81
C VAL A 262 -5.69 -15.12 -15.31
N GLN A 263 -6.22 -14.63 -14.19
CA GLN A 263 -7.48 -15.10 -13.63
C GLN A 263 -8.69 -14.72 -14.49
N LEU A 264 -8.80 -13.46 -14.94
CA LEU A 264 -9.87 -13.01 -15.84
C LEU A 264 -9.78 -13.67 -17.21
N SER A 265 -8.58 -13.83 -17.79
CA SER A 265 -8.46 -14.60 -19.04
C SER A 265 -8.88 -16.06 -18.85
N SER A 266 -8.53 -16.71 -17.73
CA SER A 266 -9.01 -18.06 -17.42
C SER A 266 -10.53 -18.11 -17.20
N TYR A 267 -11.12 -17.08 -16.58
CA TYR A 267 -12.55 -16.98 -16.32
C TYR A 267 -13.35 -16.71 -17.60
N ILE A 268 -12.87 -15.80 -18.45
CA ILE A 268 -13.46 -15.49 -19.76
C ILE A 268 -13.33 -16.69 -20.68
N THR A 269 -12.15 -17.34 -20.72
CA THR A 269 -11.92 -18.53 -21.55
C THR A 269 -12.78 -19.69 -21.09
N SER A 270 -12.89 -19.94 -19.77
CA SER A 270 -13.76 -21.00 -19.24
C SER A 270 -15.25 -20.69 -19.44
N GLY A 271 -15.67 -19.43 -19.35
CA GLY A 271 -17.02 -18.97 -19.66
C GLY A 271 -17.38 -19.13 -21.15
N LEU A 272 -16.49 -18.74 -22.05
CA LEU A 272 -16.64 -18.92 -23.50
C LEU A 272 -16.66 -20.40 -23.90
N ILE A 273 -15.78 -21.22 -23.33
CA ILE A 273 -15.75 -22.68 -23.57
C ILE A 273 -17.03 -23.34 -23.07
N LYS A 274 -17.50 -23.01 -21.86
CA LYS A 274 -18.78 -23.51 -21.34
C LYS A 274 -19.97 -23.05 -22.19
N GLY A 275 -19.94 -21.80 -22.66
CA GLY A 275 -20.91 -21.25 -23.61
C GLY A 275 -20.96 -22.05 -24.91
N CYS A 276 -19.80 -22.28 -25.55
CA CYS A 276 -19.66 -23.06 -26.78
C CYS A 276 -20.05 -24.53 -26.63
N LEU A 277 -19.66 -25.19 -25.53
CA LEU A 277 -20.04 -26.58 -25.28
C LEU A 277 -21.55 -26.72 -25.03
N SER A 278 -22.17 -25.74 -24.36
CA SER A 278 -23.62 -25.73 -24.15
C SER A 278 -24.42 -25.48 -25.43
N SER A 279 -23.91 -24.68 -26.36
CA SER A 279 -24.56 -24.45 -27.66
C SER A 279 -24.37 -25.65 -28.59
N LEU A 280 -23.18 -26.27 -28.58
CA LEU A 280 -22.90 -27.50 -29.34
C LEU A 280 -23.73 -28.69 -28.83
N GLY A 281 -23.89 -28.85 -27.52
CA GLY A 281 -24.75 -29.89 -26.94
C GLY A 281 -26.24 -29.72 -27.29
N ARG A 282 -26.73 -28.48 -27.32
CA ARG A 282 -28.10 -28.17 -27.79
C ARG A 282 -28.28 -28.43 -29.28
N PHE A 283 -27.26 -28.13 -30.09
CA PHE A 283 -27.28 -28.43 -31.52
C PHE A 283 -27.30 -29.94 -31.81
N LEU A 284 -26.41 -30.70 -31.16
CA LEU A 284 -26.31 -32.15 -31.32
C LEU A 284 -27.55 -32.89 -30.83
N SER A 285 -28.13 -32.48 -29.69
CA SER A 285 -29.40 -33.05 -29.20
C SER A 285 -30.57 -32.74 -30.12
N GLY A 286 -30.61 -31.54 -30.72
CA GLY A 286 -31.58 -31.18 -31.75
C GLY A 286 -31.45 -32.04 -33.02
N LEU A 287 -30.22 -32.31 -33.46
CA LEU A 287 -29.92 -33.20 -34.60
C LEU A 287 -30.35 -34.64 -34.31
N MET A 288 -30.01 -35.17 -33.14
CA MET A 288 -30.42 -36.50 -32.68
C MET A 288 -31.94 -36.63 -32.61
N SER A 289 -32.65 -35.64 -32.06
CA SER A 289 -34.13 -35.64 -32.00
C SER A 289 -34.77 -35.64 -33.39
N ARG A 290 -34.18 -34.94 -34.36
CA ARG A 290 -34.64 -34.93 -35.76
C ARG A 290 -34.36 -36.27 -36.46
N ALA A 291 -33.17 -36.85 -36.24
CA ALA A 291 -32.80 -38.15 -36.79
C ALA A 291 -33.72 -39.28 -36.25
N VAL A 292 -33.99 -39.30 -34.94
CA VAL A 292 -34.92 -40.26 -34.33
C VAL A 292 -36.36 -40.09 -34.86
N ARG A 293 -36.81 -38.85 -35.09
CA ARG A 293 -38.12 -38.59 -35.71
C ARG A 293 -38.19 -39.04 -37.17
N PHE A 294 -37.09 -38.92 -37.90
CA PHE A 294 -36.98 -39.38 -39.29
C PHE A 294 -37.04 -40.91 -39.37
N LEU A 295 -36.28 -41.61 -38.51
CA LEU A 295 -36.26 -43.08 -38.45
C LEU A 295 -37.59 -43.70 -37.99
N ARG A 296 -38.40 -42.98 -37.20
CA ARG A 296 -39.76 -43.42 -36.82
C ARG A 296 -40.82 -43.21 -37.90
N LYS A 297 -40.54 -42.43 -38.94
CA LYS A 297 -41.46 -42.17 -40.06
C LYS A 297 -41.21 -43.05 -41.28
N THR A 298 -40.11 -43.80 -41.31
CA THR A 298 -39.85 -44.82 -42.34
C THR A 298 -40.69 -46.06 -42.07
N PRO A 299 -41.63 -46.46 -42.96
CA PRO A 299 -42.37 -47.72 -42.83
C PRO A 299 -41.40 -48.89 -42.96
N ALA A 300 -41.56 -49.92 -42.12
CA ALA A 300 -40.83 -51.17 -42.27
C ALA A 300 -41.25 -51.83 -43.60
N THR A 301 -40.33 -51.93 -44.55
CA THR A 301 -40.48 -52.80 -45.72
C THR A 301 -40.09 -54.21 -45.29
N ASN A 302 -41.05 -55.15 -45.44
CA ASN A 302 -40.86 -56.59 -45.25
C ASN A 302 -39.73 -57.15 -46.13
#